data_AF-A0A8J8EIW8-F1
#
_entry.id   AF-A0A8J8EIW8-F1
#
_cell.length_a   1.000
_cell.length_b   1.000
_cell.length_c   1.000
_cell.angle_alpha   90.00
_cell.angle_beta   90.00
_cell.angle_gamma   90.00
#
_symmetry.space_group_name_H-M   'P 1'
#
loop_
_entity.id
_entity.type
_entity.pdbx_description
1 polymer ?
#
loop_
_entity_poly.entity_id
_entity_poly.type
_entity_poly.pdbx_seq_one_letter_code
_entity_poly.pdbx_strand_id
1 'polypeptide(L)'
;MDEKRRGRPTVHKIWGINMAILAGDLLFSKVFEAIARIPTDPKKVVRVLDVISKTSNELCEGQAMDLEFESKDSVNIKEYMKMISGKTGALIDASATIGGIIGTDNEEYIQALSKYGRNIGIAFQVWDDVLDL
;
A
#
# COMPACT_ATOMS: atom_id res chain seq x y z
N MET A 1 10.77 -14.91 7.03
CA MET A 1 10.08 -14.89 5.71
C MET A 1 9.11 -16.06 5.65
N ASP A 2 7.87 -15.78 5.25
CA ASP A 2 6.82 -16.81 5.18
C ASP A 2 7.13 -17.89 4.15
N GLU A 3 6.89 -19.15 4.52
CA GLU A 3 7.04 -20.29 3.60
C GLU A 3 5.87 -20.43 2.64
N LYS A 4 4.66 -20.03 3.07
CA LYS A 4 3.43 -20.12 2.29
C LYS A 4 2.62 -18.83 2.41
N ARG A 5 1.92 -18.47 1.33
CA ARG A 5 0.91 -17.41 1.29
C ARG A 5 -0.37 -18.00 0.70
N ARG A 6 -1.50 -17.86 1.42
CA ARG A 6 -2.82 -18.40 1.03
C ARG A 6 -2.76 -19.89 0.65
N GLY A 7 -2.06 -20.69 1.48
CA GLY A 7 -1.91 -22.14 1.29
C GLY A 7 -0.93 -22.57 0.19
N ARG A 8 -0.33 -21.64 -0.57
CA ARG A 8 0.63 -21.94 -1.65
C ARG A 8 2.05 -21.52 -1.27
N PRO A 9 3.11 -22.19 -1.74
CA PRO A 9 4.48 -21.76 -1.51
C PRO A 9 4.73 -20.33 -1.99
N THR A 10 5.54 -19.57 -1.25
CA THR A 10 5.90 -18.19 -1.62
C THR A 10 6.86 -18.15 -2.82
N VAL A 11 6.92 -17.01 -3.52
CA VAL A 11 7.75 -16.83 -4.73
C VAL A 11 9.22 -17.18 -4.47
N HIS A 12 9.78 -16.73 -3.33
CA HIS A 12 11.17 -17.03 -2.97
C HIS A 12 11.41 -18.50 -2.61
N LYS A 13 10.37 -19.24 -2.19
CA LYS A 13 10.47 -20.69 -1.96
C LYS A 13 10.48 -21.48 -3.26
N ILE A 14 9.77 -21.02 -4.29
CA ILE A 14 9.69 -21.71 -5.58
C ILE A 14 10.90 -21.38 -6.46
N TRP A 15 11.31 -20.11 -6.51
CA TRP A 15 12.30 -19.62 -7.48
C TRP A 15 13.56 -19.00 -6.85
N GLY A 16 13.68 -19.04 -5.52
CA GLY A 16 14.80 -18.46 -4.78
C GLY A 16 14.67 -16.95 -4.57
N ILE A 17 15.48 -16.42 -3.65
CA ILE A 17 15.44 -15.01 -3.21
C ILE A 17 15.73 -14.04 -4.36
N ASN A 18 16.77 -14.30 -5.15
CA ASN A 18 17.17 -13.40 -6.24
C ASN A 18 16.06 -13.23 -7.29
N MET A 19 15.40 -14.32 -7.66
CA MET A 19 14.29 -14.27 -8.62
C MET A 19 13.06 -13.59 -8.02
N ALA A 20 12.81 -13.77 -6.72
CA ALA A 20 11.70 -13.10 -6.04
C ALA A 20 11.88 -11.58 -5.98
N ILE A 21 13.10 -11.09 -5.76
CA ILE A 21 13.42 -9.65 -5.81
C ILE A 21 13.16 -9.10 -7.22
N LEU A 22 13.71 -9.75 -8.25
CA LEU A 22 13.50 -9.34 -9.64
C LEU A 22 12.01 -9.37 -10.05
N ALA A 23 11.24 -10.34 -9.55
CA ALA A 23 9.80 -10.38 -9.79
C ALA A 23 9.08 -9.18 -9.13
N GLY A 24 9.49 -8.79 -7.92
CA GLY A 24 9.00 -7.59 -7.25
C GLY A 24 9.32 -6.31 -8.04
N ASP A 25 10.57 -6.15 -8.47
CA ASP A 25 11.01 -5.00 -9.26
C ASP A 25 10.26 -4.89 -10.59
N LEU A 26 10.05 -6.02 -11.27
CA LEU A 26 9.28 -6.08 -12.50
C LEU A 26 7.81 -5.67 -12.25
N LEU A 27 7.17 -6.19 -11.20
CA LEU A 27 5.80 -5.82 -10.85
C LEU A 27 5.69 -4.32 -10.54
N PHE A 28 6.66 -3.77 -9.82
CA PHE A 28 6.70 -2.34 -9.53
C PHE A 28 6.88 -1.51 -10.81
N SER A 29 7.75 -1.93 -11.73
CA SER A 29 7.89 -1.31 -13.05
C SER A 29 6.58 -1.33 -13.85
N LYS A 30 5.85 -2.45 -13.80
CA LYS A 30 4.55 -2.60 -14.47
C LYS A 30 3.47 -1.64 -13.96
N VAL A 31 3.57 -1.16 -12.72
CA VAL A 31 2.66 -0.12 -12.21
C VAL A 31 2.78 1.16 -13.02
N PHE A 32 4.00 1.61 -13.32
CA PHE A 32 4.21 2.82 -14.15
C PHE A 32 3.73 2.61 -15.59
N GLU A 33 3.94 1.42 -16.15
CA GLU A 33 3.39 1.06 -17.47
C GLU A 33 1.85 1.13 -17.47
N ALA A 34 1.20 0.67 -16.41
CA ALA A 34 -0.25 0.73 -16.27
C ALA A 34 -0.76 2.18 -16.14
N ILE A 35 -0.10 3.00 -15.30
CA ILE A 35 -0.47 4.42 -15.11
C ILE A 35 -0.35 5.20 -16.43
N ALA A 36 0.73 4.98 -17.19
CA ALA A 36 0.96 5.66 -18.46
C ALA A 36 -0.08 5.31 -19.54
N ARG A 37 -0.83 4.21 -19.37
CA ARG A 37 -1.86 3.74 -20.31
C ARG A 37 -3.29 4.11 -19.92
N ILE A 38 -3.49 4.85 -18.82
CA ILE A 38 -4.83 5.27 -18.41
C ILE A 38 -5.39 6.21 -19.50
N PRO A 39 -6.56 5.89 -20.10
CA PRO A 39 -7.16 6.70 -21.16
C PRO A 39 -7.87 7.93 -20.57
N THR A 40 -7.11 8.91 -20.10
CA THR A 40 -7.62 10.13 -19.44
C THR A 40 -6.76 11.35 -19.78
N ASP A 41 -7.16 12.54 -19.32
CA ASP A 41 -6.38 13.77 -19.42
C ASP A 41 -4.97 13.59 -18.81
N PRO A 42 -3.88 13.98 -19.50
CA PRO A 42 -2.52 13.88 -19.00
C PRO A 42 -2.30 14.49 -17.60
N LYS A 43 -3.02 15.56 -17.23
CA LYS A 43 -2.99 16.15 -15.89
C LYS A 43 -3.49 15.19 -14.82
N LYS A 44 -4.53 14.40 -15.13
CA LYS A 44 -5.04 13.35 -14.23
C LYS A 44 -4.01 12.22 -14.10
N VAL A 45 -3.33 11.83 -15.18
CA VAL A 45 -2.24 10.84 -15.13
C VAL A 45 -1.11 11.29 -14.22
N VAL A 46 -0.65 12.55 -14.35
CA VAL A 46 0.39 13.11 -13.48
C VAL A 46 -0.06 13.12 -12.02
N ARG A 47 -1.32 13.47 -11.76
CA ARG A 47 -1.87 13.46 -10.40
C ARG A 47 -1.95 12.05 -9.81
N VAL A 48 -2.35 11.06 -10.60
CA VAL A 48 -2.35 9.64 -10.17
C VAL A 48 -0.93 9.17 -9.87
N LEU A 49 0.05 9.55 -10.70
CA LEU A 49 1.46 9.22 -10.47
C LEU A 49 1.98 9.82 -9.16
N ASP A 50 1.64 11.09 -8.86
CA ASP A 50 1.99 11.73 -7.59
C ASP A 50 1.42 10.99 -6.38
N VAL A 51 0.14 10.58 -6.46
CA VAL A 51 -0.50 9.77 -5.40
C VAL A 51 0.19 8.43 -5.21
N ILE A 52 0.45 7.68 -6.28
CA ILE A 52 1.12 6.37 -6.19
C ILE A 52 2.56 6.50 -5.67
N SER A 53 3.29 7.54 -6.09
CA SER A 53 4.66 7.79 -5.62
C SER A 53 4.70 8.04 -4.11
N LYS A 54 3.86 8.95 -3.60
CA LYS A 54 3.73 9.22 -2.16
C LYS A 54 3.31 7.97 -1.38
N THR A 55 2.34 7.25 -1.91
CA THR A 55 1.86 5.99 -1.32
C THR A 55 2.97 4.94 -1.24
N SER A 56 3.79 4.82 -2.28
CA SER A 56 4.93 3.89 -2.28
C SER A 56 5.94 4.24 -1.20
N ASN A 57 6.20 5.53 -0.97
CA ASN A 57 7.10 5.97 0.11
C ASN A 57 6.51 5.61 1.48
N GLU A 58 5.24 5.95 1.73
CA GLU A 58 4.56 5.64 2.99
C GLU A 58 4.48 4.14 3.26
N LEU A 59 4.26 3.33 2.21
CA LEU A 59 4.25 1.87 2.29
C LEU A 59 5.63 1.34 2.74
N CYS A 60 6.70 1.81 2.10
CA CYS A 60 8.07 1.43 2.45
C CYS A 60 8.43 1.86 3.87
N GLU A 61 8.06 3.08 4.28
CA GLU A 61 8.26 3.58 5.64
C GLU A 61 7.49 2.74 6.67
N GLY A 62 6.23 2.41 6.39
CA GLY A 62 5.41 1.55 7.24
C GLY A 62 6.00 0.14 7.37
N GLN A 63 6.44 -0.45 6.26
CA GLN A 63 7.09 -1.77 6.27
C GLN A 63 8.44 -1.73 7.01
N ALA A 64 9.19 -0.63 6.93
CA ALA A 64 10.42 -0.47 7.69
C ALA A 64 10.15 -0.40 9.21
N MET A 65 9.14 0.35 9.63
CA MET A 65 8.74 0.41 11.05
C MET A 65 8.32 -0.96 11.58
N ASP A 66 7.58 -1.72 10.79
CA ASP A 66 7.14 -3.08 11.13
C ASP A 66 8.34 -4.03 11.37
N LEU A 67 9.35 -3.99 10.51
CA LEU A 67 10.59 -4.75 10.70
C LEU A 67 11.36 -4.29 11.94
N GLU A 68 11.41 -2.99 12.22
CA GLU A 68 12.05 -2.48 13.44
C GLU A 68 11.32 -2.95 14.71
N PHE A 69 10.00 -3.10 14.66
CA PHE A 69 9.20 -3.54 15.81
C PHE A 69 9.49 -4.97 16.22
N GLU A 70 9.93 -5.84 15.30
CA GLU A 70 10.38 -7.22 15.63
C GLU A 70 11.54 -7.24 16.64
N SER A 71 12.32 -6.16 16.70
CA SER A 71 13.48 -6.02 17.60
C SER A 71 13.20 -5.25 18.89
N LYS A 72 11.98 -4.72 19.08
CA LYS A 72 11.60 -3.93 20.25
C LYS A 72 10.82 -4.77 21.26
N ASP A 73 11.11 -4.57 22.55
CA ASP A 73 10.37 -5.23 23.64
C ASP A 73 8.93 -4.72 23.80
N SER A 74 8.66 -3.48 23.35
CA SER A 74 7.32 -2.89 23.41
C SER A 74 7.14 -1.83 22.32
N VAL A 75 5.92 -1.73 21.81
CA VAL A 75 5.48 -0.73 20.82
C VAL A 75 4.28 0.01 21.40
N ASN A 76 4.31 1.33 21.40
CA ASN A 76 3.16 2.10 21.89
C ASN A 76 2.08 2.27 20.80
N ILE A 77 0.86 2.61 21.21
CA ILE A 77 -0.29 2.75 20.29
C ILE A 77 0.00 3.77 19.18
N LYS A 78 0.70 4.86 19.47
CA LYS A 78 1.00 5.89 18.45
C LYS A 78 1.96 5.37 17.39
N GLU A 79 2.98 4.61 17.79
CA GLU A 79 3.91 3.94 16.88
C GLU A 79 3.18 2.91 16.02
N TYR A 80 2.37 2.04 16.63
CA TYR A 80 1.57 1.04 15.94
C TYR A 80 0.62 1.68 14.92
N MET A 81 -0.14 2.71 15.32
CA MET A 81 -1.07 3.41 14.43
C MET A 81 -0.36 4.06 13.25
N LYS A 82 0.85 4.62 13.45
CA LYS A 82 1.66 5.18 12.36
C LYS A 82 2.09 4.08 11.39
N MET A 83 2.57 2.95 11.91
CA MET A 83 3.01 1.80 11.10
C MET A 83 1.86 1.28 10.22
N ILE A 84 0.71 0.92 10.79
CA ILE A 84 -0.41 0.36 10.01
C ILE A 84 -1.04 1.38 9.05
N SER A 85 -0.99 2.67 9.39
CA SER A 85 -1.44 3.75 8.50
C SER A 85 -0.61 3.80 7.22
N GLY A 86 0.70 3.57 7.30
CA GLY A 86 1.58 3.49 6.12
C GLY A 86 1.49 2.13 5.41
N LYS A 87 1.70 1.04 6.17
CA LYS A 87 1.81 -0.34 5.65
C LYS A 87 0.54 -0.84 4.97
N THR A 88 -0.63 -0.46 5.48
CA THR A 88 -1.93 -0.95 4.96
C THR A 88 -2.84 0.20 4.56
N GLY A 89 -2.91 1.25 5.39
CA GLY A 89 -3.80 2.39 5.16
C GLY A 89 -3.49 3.16 3.87
N ALA A 90 -2.22 3.39 3.55
CA ALA A 90 -1.81 4.23 2.43
C ALA A 90 -2.29 3.71 1.07
N LEU A 91 -2.19 2.40 0.84
CA LEU A 91 -2.57 1.83 -0.45
C LEU A 91 -4.10 1.79 -0.66
N ILE A 92 -4.87 1.62 0.42
CA ILE A 92 -6.34 1.65 0.38
C ILE A 92 -6.84 3.09 0.17
N ASP A 93 -6.21 4.07 0.84
CA ASP A 93 -6.40 5.51 0.58
C ASP A 93 -6.13 5.85 -0.89
N ALA A 94 -4.95 5.47 -1.41
CA ALA A 94 -4.59 5.71 -2.79
C ALA A 94 -5.63 5.13 -3.77
N SER A 95 -6.12 3.92 -3.50
CA SER A 95 -7.13 3.26 -4.33
C SER A 95 -8.43 4.07 -4.41
N ALA A 96 -8.93 4.56 -3.28
CA ALA A 96 -10.14 5.40 -3.24
C ALA A 96 -9.90 6.77 -3.87
N THR A 97 -8.78 7.41 -3.56
CA THR A 97 -8.37 8.73 -4.06
C THR A 97 -8.22 8.74 -5.57
N ILE A 98 -7.56 7.73 -6.15
CA ILE A 98 -7.38 7.59 -7.61
C ILE A 98 -8.74 7.40 -8.30
N GLY A 99 -9.63 6.60 -7.72
CA GLY A 99 -11.01 6.48 -8.21
C GLY A 99 -11.72 7.83 -8.27
N GLY A 100 -11.56 8.66 -7.24
CA GLY A 100 -12.06 10.04 -7.21
C GLY A 100 -11.44 10.92 -8.30
N ILE A 101 -10.12 10.93 -8.43
CA ILE A 101 -9.40 11.74 -9.44
C ILE A 101 -9.87 11.43 -10.86
N ILE A 102 -10.11 10.15 -11.16
CA ILE A 102 -10.58 9.73 -12.49
C ILE A 102 -12.06 10.06 -12.66
N GLY A 103 -12.89 9.83 -11.64
CA GLY A 103 -14.35 9.93 -11.73
C GLY A 103 -14.94 11.32 -11.56
N THR A 104 -14.21 12.29 -11.00
CA THR A 104 -14.72 13.64 -10.74
C THR A 104 -13.60 14.69 -10.69
N ASP A 105 -13.98 15.96 -10.80
CA ASP A 105 -13.11 17.11 -10.55
C ASP A 105 -13.46 17.82 -9.22
N ASN A 106 -14.41 17.27 -8.45
CA ASN A 106 -14.78 17.80 -7.14
C ASN A 106 -13.76 17.36 -6.07
N GLU A 107 -12.93 18.31 -5.64
CA GLU A 107 -11.90 18.10 -4.63
C GLU A 107 -12.43 17.66 -3.26
N GLU A 108 -13.62 18.12 -2.86
CA GLU A 108 -14.22 17.70 -1.59
C GLU A 108 -14.55 16.21 -1.59
N TYR A 109 -15.03 15.68 -2.72
CA TYR A 109 -15.30 14.26 -2.88
C TYR A 109 -14.02 13.43 -2.92
N ILE A 110 -12.98 13.93 -3.60
CA ILE A 110 -11.67 13.26 -3.65
C ILE A 110 -11.06 13.18 -2.23
N GLN A 111 -11.12 14.27 -1.46
CA GLN A 111 -10.65 14.29 -0.07
C GLN A 111 -11.48 13.39 0.85
N ALA A 112 -12.80 13.35 0.67
CA ALA A 112 -13.67 12.45 1.42
C ALA A 112 -13.33 10.97 1.14
N LEU A 113 -13.09 10.63 -0.13
CA LEU A 113 -12.66 9.28 -0.54
C LEU A 113 -11.29 8.92 0.04
N SER A 114 -10.34 9.86 0.05
CA SER A 114 -9.03 9.67 0.68
C SER A 114 -9.16 9.33 2.17
N LYS A 115 -9.90 10.17 2.92
CA LYS A 115 -10.13 9.97 4.35
C LYS A 115 -10.86 8.66 4.62
N TYR A 116 -11.84 8.31 3.80
CA TYR A 116 -12.54 7.03 3.86
C TYR A 116 -11.56 5.86 3.69
N GLY A 117 -10.77 5.86 2.61
CA GLY A 117 -9.83 4.78 2.29
C GLY A 117 -8.78 4.60 3.39
N ARG A 118 -8.23 5.70 3.92
CA ARG A 118 -7.25 5.65 5.01
C ARG A 118 -7.83 5.01 6.27
N ASN A 119 -9.02 5.45 6.68
CA ASN A 119 -9.68 4.91 7.87
C ASN A 119 -10.06 3.44 7.72
N ILE A 120 -10.57 3.04 6.55
CA ILE A 120 -10.91 1.64 6.27
C ILE A 120 -9.66 0.77 6.29
N GLY A 121 -8.54 1.23 5.71
CA GLY A 121 -7.32 0.43 5.70
C GLY A 121 -6.70 0.24 7.08
N ILE A 122 -6.76 1.27 7.94
CA ILE A 122 -6.37 1.14 9.35
C ILE A 122 -7.30 0.16 10.07
N ALA A 123 -8.61 0.34 9.96
CA ALA A 123 -9.60 -0.51 10.63
C ALA A 123 -9.50 -1.97 10.18
N PHE A 124 -9.23 -2.20 8.90
CA PHE A 124 -9.00 -3.53 8.34
C PHE A 124 -7.81 -4.22 9.02
N GLN A 125 -6.66 -3.53 9.14
CA GLN A 125 -5.49 -4.14 9.77
C GLN A 125 -5.71 -4.41 11.26
N VAL A 126 -6.35 -3.48 11.99
CA VAL A 126 -6.69 -3.70 13.41
C VAL A 126 -7.58 -4.93 13.57
N TRP A 127 -8.54 -5.12 12.67
CA TRP A 127 -9.42 -6.29 12.72
C TRP A 127 -8.70 -7.60 12.36
N ASP A 128 -7.83 -7.56 11.35
CA ASP A 128 -6.97 -8.69 10.94
C ASP A 128 -6.10 -9.15 12.13
N ASP A 129 -5.43 -8.22 12.80
CA ASP A 129 -4.60 -8.51 13.98
C ASP A 129 -5.41 -9.10 15.15
N VAL A 130 -6.68 -8.69 15.32
CA VAL A 130 -7.60 -9.27 16.33
C VAL A 130 -8.03 -10.70 15.98
N LEU A 131 -8.19 -11.01 14.69
CA LEU A 131 -8.55 -12.36 14.24
C LEU A 131 -7.38 -13.35 14.33
N ASP A 132 -6.14 -12.84 14.31
CA ASP A 132 -4.92 -13.64 14.43
C ASP A 132 -4.52 -13.96 15.90
N LEU A 133 -5.30 -13.50 16.90
CA LEU A 133 -5.18 -13.88 18.32
C LEU A 133 -5.81 -15.25 18.62
#